data_AF-A0A7W1ZBY9-F1
#
_entry.id   AF-A0A7W1ZBY9-F1
#
_cell.length_a   1.000
_cell.length_b   1.000
_cell.length_c   1.000
_cell.angle_alpha   90.00
_cell.angle_beta   90.00
_cell.angle_gamma   90.00
#
_symmetry.space_group_name_H-M   'P 1'
#
loop_
_entity.id
_entity.type
_entity.pdbx_description
1 polymer ?
#
loop_
_entity_poly.entity_id
_entity_poly.type
_entity_poly.pdbx_seq_one_letter_code
_entity_poly.pdbx_strand_id
1 'polypeptide(L)'
;MITQQEKTIGLISYLTFVGMIIAYFMNKDLKSTYATYHIKTMFGLVILLFISVVTQGNIHLVTGEIIFVIAFVLWAIAIFHALQGKVVVFPYFSEKFQQWFTFLD
;
A
#
# COMPACT_ATOMS: atom_id res chain seq x y z
N MET A 1 -4.72 -18.81 10.24
CA MET A 1 -5.90 -17.93 10.04
C MET A 1 -5.50 -16.53 10.47
N ILE A 2 -5.90 -15.49 9.73
CA ILE A 2 -5.57 -14.09 10.08
C ILE A 2 -6.50 -13.63 11.19
N THR A 3 -5.92 -13.06 12.25
CA THR A 3 -6.63 -12.53 13.41
C THR A 3 -7.30 -11.20 13.10
N GLN A 4 -8.23 -10.77 13.96
CA GLN A 4 -8.87 -9.46 13.82
C GLN A 4 -7.88 -8.30 13.97
N GLN A 5 -6.88 -8.43 14.86
CA GLN A 5 -5.85 -7.42 15.06
C GLN A 5 -5.00 -7.22 13.79
N GLU A 6 -4.59 -8.31 13.14
CA GLU A 6 -3.85 -8.25 11.87
C GLU A 6 -4.67 -7.55 10.76
N LYS A 7 -5.96 -7.89 10.65
CA LYS A 7 -6.87 -7.20 9.72
C LYS A 7 -6.98 -5.72 10.00
N THR A 8 -7.12 -5.32 11.26
CA THR A 8 -7.19 -3.92 11.68
C THR A 8 -5.92 -3.17 11.27
N ILE A 9 -4.73 -3.71 11.53
CA ILE A 9 -3.47 -3.08 11.14
C ILE A 9 -3.39 -2.95 9.61
N GLY A 10 -3.77 -3.99 8.86
CA GLY A 10 -3.84 -3.95 7.41
C GLY A 10 -4.73 -2.82 6.88
N LEU A 11 -5.91 -2.62 7.47
CA LEU A 11 -6.83 -1.53 7.10
C LEU A 11 -6.30 -0.15 7.48
N ILE A 12 -5.73 0.00 8.69
CA ILE A 12 -5.11 1.26 9.15
C ILE A 12 -4.03 1.69 8.16
N SER A 13 -3.28 0.74 7.59
CA SER A 13 -2.20 1.05 6.66
C SER A 13 -2.68 1.86 5.44
N TYR A 14 -3.95 1.73 5.04
CA TYR A 14 -4.47 2.38 3.84
C TYR A 14 -5.22 3.70 4.07
N LEU A 15 -5.38 4.17 5.31
CA LEU A 15 -6.14 5.40 5.59
C LEU A 15 -5.52 6.62 4.89
N THR A 16 -4.23 6.82 5.09
CA THR A 16 -3.39 7.85 4.47
C THR A 16 -1.93 7.41 4.58
N PHE A 17 -0.99 8.23 4.08
CA PHE A 17 0.43 8.07 4.39
C PHE A 17 0.71 8.01 5.91
N VAL A 18 -0.03 8.77 6.71
CA VAL A 18 0.08 8.75 8.18
C VAL A 18 -0.42 7.42 8.75
N GLY A 19 -1.55 6.92 8.23
CA GLY A 19 -2.10 5.62 8.62
C GLY A 19 -1.11 4.47 8.37
N MET A 20 -0.39 4.50 7.25
CA MET A 20 0.68 3.54 6.96
C MET A 20 1.79 3.56 8.01
N ILE A 21 2.27 4.74 8.41
CA ILE A 21 3.33 4.86 9.43
C ILE A 21 2.85 4.28 10.76
N ILE A 22 1.62 4.60 11.16
CA ILE A 22 1.01 4.06 12.38
C ILE A 22 0.93 2.53 12.30
N ALA A 23 0.42 1.99 11.19
CA ALA A 23 0.33 0.54 10.99
C ALA A 23 1.71 -0.15 11.05
N TYR A 24 2.75 0.47 10.49
CA TYR A 24 4.13 -0.02 10.59
C TYR A 24 4.60 -0.15 12.04
N PHE A 25 4.41 0.88 12.85
CA PHE A 25 4.78 0.82 14.27
C PHE A 25 3.94 -0.20 15.04
N MET A 26 2.62 -0.27 14.80
CA MET A 26 1.76 -1.30 15.41
C MET A 26 2.21 -2.72 15.05
N ASN A 27 2.71 -2.92 13.83
CA ASN A 27 3.15 -4.23 13.38
C ASN A 27 4.55 -4.63 13.89
N LYS A 28 5.35 -3.71 14.44
CA LYS A 28 6.64 -4.09 15.06
C LYS A 28 6.45 -4.99 16.28
N ASP A 29 5.37 -4.79 17.01
CA ASP A 29 5.02 -5.61 18.16
C ASP A 29 4.37 -6.93 17.74
N LEU A 30 3.43 -6.87 16.77
CA LEU A 30 2.67 -8.04 16.33
C LEU A 30 3.43 -8.97 15.36
N LYS A 31 4.30 -8.40 14.51
CA LYS A 31 5.10 -9.08 13.48
C LYS A 31 4.27 -9.93 12.52
N SER A 32 3.12 -9.41 12.10
CA SER A 32 2.24 -10.10 11.16
C SER A 32 2.73 -9.95 9.73
N THR A 33 2.93 -11.08 9.05
CA THR A 33 3.26 -11.12 7.62
C THR A 33 2.14 -10.56 6.75
N TYR A 34 0.88 -10.75 7.15
CA TYR A 34 -0.28 -10.16 6.49
C TYR A 34 -0.27 -8.63 6.59
N ALA A 35 -0.04 -8.08 7.79
CA ALA A 35 0.01 -6.63 7.96
C ALA A 35 1.22 -6.02 7.23
N THR A 36 2.41 -6.65 7.32
CA THR A 36 3.60 -6.25 6.57
C THR A 36 3.31 -6.16 5.07
N TYR A 37 2.58 -7.13 4.52
CA TYR A 37 2.20 -7.14 3.12
C TYR A 37 1.43 -5.86 2.71
N HIS A 38 0.41 -5.49 3.49
CA HIS A 38 -0.42 -4.31 3.23
C HIS A 38 0.34 -3.01 3.46
N ILE A 39 1.21 -2.94 4.47
CA ILE A 39 2.10 -1.79 4.73
C ILE A 39 3.03 -1.55 3.53
N LYS A 40 3.73 -2.59 3.05
CA LYS A 40 4.61 -2.50 1.87
C LYS A 40 3.83 -2.14 0.61
N THR A 41 2.61 -2.65 0.47
CA THR A 41 1.72 -2.30 -0.65
C THR A 41 1.35 -0.82 -0.63
N MET A 42 0.94 -0.28 0.52
CA MET A 42 0.63 1.14 0.65
C MET A 42 1.87 2.01 0.39
N PHE A 43 3.04 1.58 0.86
CA PHE A 43 4.29 2.30 0.59
C PHE A 43 4.57 2.45 -0.90
N GLY A 44 4.39 1.37 -1.68
CA GLY A 44 4.48 1.42 -3.13
C GLY A 44 3.45 2.35 -3.78
N LEU A 45 2.22 2.38 -3.28
CA LEU A 45 1.17 3.28 -3.76
C LEU A 45 1.49 4.76 -3.48
N VAL A 46 2.11 5.06 -2.33
CA VAL A 46 2.59 6.41 -1.99
C VAL A 46 3.68 6.86 -2.96
N ILE A 47 4.61 5.98 -3.33
CA ILE A 47 5.62 6.28 -4.35
C ILE A 47 4.94 6.58 -5.70
N LEU A 48 3.96 5.77 -6.11
CA LEU A 48 3.19 6.02 -7.34
C LEU A 48 2.46 7.37 -7.31
N LEU A 49 1.92 7.76 -6.15
CA LEU A 49 1.29 9.06 -5.97
C LEU A 49 2.31 10.21 -6.16
N PHE A 50 3.51 10.10 -5.59
CA PHE A 50 4.56 11.09 -5.82
C PHE A 50 5.00 11.16 -7.28
N ILE A 51 5.15 10.02 -7.95
CA ILE A 51 5.46 9.96 -9.38
C ILE A 51 4.37 10.69 -10.18
N SER A 52 3.10 10.47 -9.86
CA SER A 52 1.99 11.17 -10.49
C SER A 52 2.12 12.69 -10.33
N VAL A 53 2.24 13.19 -9.09
CA VAL A 53 2.30 14.63 -8.80
C VAL A 53 3.49 15.30 -9.52
N VAL A 54 4.67 14.67 -9.48
CA VAL A 54 5.86 15.18 -10.15
C VAL A 54 5.65 15.22 -11.67
N THR A 55 5.04 14.17 -12.24
CA THR A 55 4.75 14.10 -13.68
C THR A 55 3.77 15.17 -14.11
N GLN A 56 2.71 15.44 -13.33
CA GLN A 56 1.75 16.50 -13.62
C GLN A 56 2.40 17.88 -13.68
N GLY A 57 3.27 18.18 -12.69
CA GLY A 57 3.87 19.50 -12.55
C GLY A 57 5.09 19.76 -13.45
N ASN A 58 5.83 18.71 -13.85
CA ASN A 58 7.15 18.88 -14.48
C ASN A 58 7.29 18.20 -15.85
N ILE A 59 6.39 17.29 -16.23
CA ILE A 59 6.52 16.49 -17.46
C ILE A 59 5.31 16.70 -18.36
N HIS A 60 4.14 16.21 -17.95
CA HIS A 60 2.91 16.28 -18.72
C HIS A 60 1.69 16.03 -17.81
N LEU A 61 0.76 16.99 -17.78
CA LEU A 61 -0.42 16.97 -16.91
C LEU A 61 -1.23 15.68 -17.04
N VAL A 62 -1.70 15.37 -18.26
CA VAL A 62 -2.59 14.22 -18.52
C VAL A 62 -1.92 12.90 -18.17
N THR A 63 -0.62 12.77 -18.41
CA THR A 63 0.13 11.54 -18.07
C THR A 63 0.15 11.33 -16.57
N GLY A 64 0.40 12.40 -15.82
CA GLY A 64 0.37 12.35 -14.37
C GLY A 64 -1.04 12.05 -13.82
N GLU A 65 -2.10 12.59 -14.43
CA GLU A 65 -3.49 12.26 -14.07
C GLU A 65 -3.81 10.77 -14.30
N ILE A 66 -3.36 10.18 -15.42
CA ILE A 66 -3.52 8.75 -15.68
C ILE A 66 -2.85 7.92 -14.59
N ILE A 67 -1.61 8.27 -14.20
CA ILE A 67 -0.89 7.56 -13.13
C ILE A 67 -1.65 7.69 -11.79
N PHE A 68 -2.22 8.86 -11.49
CA PHE A 68 -3.03 9.06 -10.29
C PHE A 68 -4.23 8.13 -10.27
N VAL A 69 -4.99 8.06 -11.37
CA VAL A 69 -6.17 7.21 -11.48
C VAL A 69 -5.79 5.73 -11.30
N ILE A 70 -4.70 5.28 -11.91
CA ILE A 70 -4.19 3.92 -11.71
C ILE A 70 -3.86 3.66 -10.24
N ALA A 71 -3.11 4.55 -9.59
CA ALA A 71 -2.75 4.42 -8.17
C ALA A 71 -3.99 4.39 -7.27
N PHE A 72 -4.99 5.22 -7.54
CA PHE A 72 -6.25 5.27 -6.80
C PHE A 72 -7.06 3.98 -6.94
N VAL A 73 -7.16 3.43 -8.16
CA VAL A 73 -7.83 2.14 -8.40
C VAL A 73 -7.13 1.00 -7.68
N LEU A 74 -5.79 0.94 -7.75
CA LEU A 74 -5.01 -0.07 -7.03
C LEU A 74 -5.18 0.06 -5.51
N TRP A 75 -5.19 1.28 -4.98
CA TRP A 75 -5.47 1.54 -3.56
C TRP A 75 -6.84 1.01 -3.13
N ALA A 76 -7.90 1.27 -3.92
CA ALA A 76 -9.24 0.77 -3.64
C ALA A 76 -9.31 -0.77 -3.66
N ILE A 77 -8.68 -1.41 -4.65
CA ILE A 77 -8.59 -2.88 -4.74
C ILE A 77 -7.84 -3.45 -3.52
N ALA A 78 -6.78 -2.78 -3.07
CA ALA A 78 -5.97 -3.22 -1.95
C ALA A 78 -6.74 -3.19 -0.63
N ILE A 79 -7.50 -2.11 -0.38
CA ILE A 79 -8.40 -2.01 0.77
C ILE A 79 -9.47 -3.11 0.73
N PHE A 80 -10.07 -3.35 -0.44
CA PHE A 80 -11.10 -4.37 -0.59
C PHE A 80 -10.59 -5.77 -0.19
N HIS A 81 -9.37 -6.12 -0.60
CA HIS A 81 -8.73 -7.38 -0.18
C HIS A 81 -8.43 -7.39 1.32
N ALA A 82 -7.97 -6.27 1.88
CA ALA A 82 -7.72 -6.16 3.32
C ALA A 82 -9.00 -6.36 4.16
N LEU A 83 -10.15 -5.85 3.70
CA LEU A 83 -11.46 -6.10 4.32
C LEU A 83 -11.81 -7.59 4.35
N GLN A 84 -11.43 -8.34 3.31
CA GLN A 84 -11.63 -9.78 3.23
C GLN A 84 -10.61 -10.59 4.03
N GLY A 85 -9.57 -9.95 4.59
CA GLY A 85 -8.45 -10.68 5.20
C GLY A 85 -7.62 -11.43 4.16
N LYS A 86 -7.46 -10.87 2.97
CA LYS A 86 -6.64 -11.45 1.90
C LYS A 86 -5.54 -10.48 1.52
N VAL A 87 -4.38 -11.02 1.16
CA VAL A 87 -3.34 -10.23 0.51
C VAL A 87 -3.76 -9.93 -0.92
N VAL A 88 -3.25 -8.80 -1.44
CA VAL A 88 -3.52 -8.39 -2.83
C VAL A 88 -2.60 -9.15 -3.75
N VAL A 89 -3.06 -9.62 -4.90
CA VAL A 89 -2.17 -10.15 -5.94
C VAL A 89 -2.30 -9.25 -7.16
N PHE A 90 -1.54 -8.14 -7.16
CA PHE A 90 -1.30 -7.43 -8.42
C PHE A 90 -0.23 -8.22 -9.16
N PRO A 91 -0.52 -8.76 -10.36
CA PRO A 91 0.52 -9.39 -11.17
C PRO A 91 1.67 -8.40 -11.30
N TYR A 92 2.89 -8.84 -10.97
CA TYR A 92 4.15 -8.09 -11.01
C TYR A 92 4.43 -7.11 -9.85
N PHE A 93 3.62 -6.06 -9.63
CA PHE A 93 4.01 -4.98 -8.70
C PHE A 93 4.01 -5.38 -7.23
N SER A 94 2.99 -6.13 -6.80
CA SER A 94 2.80 -6.47 -5.39
C SER A 94 3.91 -7.37 -4.85
N GLU A 95 4.34 -8.36 -5.64
CA GLU A 95 5.50 -9.21 -5.34
C GLU A 95 6.80 -8.42 -5.29
N LYS A 96 7.00 -7.48 -6.22
CA LYS A 96 8.18 -6.61 -6.22
C LYS A 96 8.26 -5.73 -4.99
N PHE A 97 7.14 -5.18 -4.51
CA PHE A 97 7.11 -4.42 -3.27
C PHE A 97 7.53 -5.23 -2.05
N GLN A 98 7.15 -6.52 -1.99
CA GLN A 98 7.61 -7.40 -0.92
C GLN A 98 9.13 -7.62 -0.94
N GLN A 99 9.70 -7.74 -2.14
CA GLN A 99 11.14 -7.93 -2.37
C GLN A 99 11.98 -6.66 -2.15
N TRP A 100 11.47 -5.49 -2.54
CA TRP A 100 12.21 -4.23 -2.50
C TRP A 100 12.19 -3.54 -1.14
N PHE A 101 11.06 -3.61 -0.43
CA PHE A 101 10.85 -2.83 0.79
C PHE A 101 11.13 -3.64 2.06
N THR A 102 12.22 -4.40 2.09
CA THR A 102 12.60 -5.26 3.24
C THR A 102 12.88 -4.48 4.53
N PHE A 103 13.16 -3.18 4.44
CA PHE A 103 13.29 -2.32 5.62
C PHE A 103 11.96 -2.08 6.36
N LEU A 104 10.82 -2.48 5.78
CA LEU A 104 9.48 -2.41 6.37
C LEU A 104 9.03 -3.74 7.02
N ASP A 105 9.92 -4.73 7.10
CA ASP A 105 9.66 -5.98 7.82
C ASP A 105 9.56 -5.79 9.35
#